data_AF-A0A401Q943-F1
#
_entry.id   AF-A0A401Q943-F1
#
_cell.length_a   1.000
_cell.length_b   1.000
_cell.length_c   1.000
_cell.angle_alpha   90.00
_cell.angle_beta   90.00
_cell.angle_gamma   90.00
#
_symmetry.space_group_name_H-M   'P 1'
#
loop_
_entity.id
_entity.type
_entity.pdbx_description
1 polymer ?
#
loop_
_entity_poly.entity_id
_entity_poly.type
_entity_poly.pdbx_seq_one_letter_code
_entity_poly.pdbx_strand_id
1 'polypeptide(L)'
;FAHVSSKSLPQIGYTVRFEDVTSDRSKIKFLTDGMLLREAIRDPLLRRYTVVILDEAHERTVHTDVLFGIVKAAQRKRKELNKLPLKVIVMSATMDVDLFSRYFNGAPVLYLEGRQHSIQIFYTKKPQSDYLHASLVSVFQIHQVSVYRQSPVAVSF
;
A
#
# COMPACT_ATOMS: atom_id res chain seq x y z
N PHE A 1 3.48 -42.54 -9.45
CA PHE A 1 4.23 -41.78 -8.43
C PHE A 1 4.59 -40.43 -9.01
N ALA A 2 4.26 -39.37 -8.26
CA ALA A 2 4.06 -37.99 -8.69
C ALA A 2 5.08 -37.42 -9.71
N HIS A 3 4.55 -36.90 -10.82
CA HIS A 3 5.18 -35.80 -11.55
C HIS A 3 5.02 -34.54 -10.69
N VAL A 4 5.99 -34.27 -9.81
CA VAL A 4 6.17 -32.94 -9.23
C VAL A 4 6.74 -32.08 -10.34
N SER A 5 5.84 -31.40 -11.06
CA SER A 5 6.22 -30.29 -11.94
C SER A 5 7.02 -29.30 -11.11
N SER A 6 8.28 -29.08 -11.49
CA SER A 6 9.21 -28.16 -10.83
C SER A 6 8.73 -26.72 -11.02
N LYS A 7 7.72 -26.31 -10.25
CA LYS A 7 7.32 -24.90 -10.14
C LYS A 7 8.55 -24.12 -9.66
N SER A 8 9.09 -23.27 -10.53
CA SER A 8 10.15 -22.33 -10.16
C SER A 8 9.67 -21.50 -8.97
N LEU A 9 10.43 -21.50 -7.86
CA LEU A 9 10.09 -20.70 -6.69
C LEU A 9 9.91 -19.22 -7.11
N PRO A 10 8.85 -18.55 -6.64
CA PRO A 10 8.45 -17.25 -7.17
C PRO A 10 9.43 -16.15 -6.76
N GLN A 11 9.74 -15.26 -7.71
CA GLN A 11 10.57 -14.07 -7.48
C GLN A 11 9.83 -12.97 -6.69
N ILE A 12 8.53 -13.11 -6.54
CA ILE A 12 7.65 -12.20 -5.81
C ILE A 12 7.04 -13.01 -4.67
N GLY A 13 7.07 -12.47 -3.46
CA GLY A 13 6.42 -13.08 -2.31
C GLY A 13 5.76 -12.03 -1.43
N TYR A 14 5.04 -12.49 -0.41
CA TYR A 14 4.41 -11.60 0.56
C TYR A 14 4.49 -12.15 1.97
N THR A 15 4.37 -11.27 2.96
CA THR A 15 4.17 -11.67 4.35
C THR A 15 3.10 -10.79 4.97
N VAL A 16 2.07 -11.45 5.49
CA VAL A 16 1.03 -10.86 6.31
C VAL A 16 1.05 -11.52 7.69
N ARG A 17 0.19 -11.07 8.60
CA ARG A 17 0.14 -11.70 9.92
C ARG A 17 -0.26 -13.17 9.77
N PHE A 18 0.55 -14.06 10.33
CA PHE A 18 0.38 -15.52 10.32
C PHE A 18 0.65 -16.24 9.00
N GLU A 19 1.08 -15.54 7.95
CA GLU A 19 1.38 -16.16 6.66
C GLU A 19 2.60 -15.51 6.01
N ASP A 20 3.57 -16.35 5.64
CA ASP A 20 4.79 -15.93 4.93
C ASP A 20 4.98 -16.82 3.70
N VAL A 21 4.77 -16.23 2.51
CA VAL A 21 4.95 -16.87 1.20
C VAL A 21 6.17 -16.27 0.53
N THR A 22 7.29 -16.22 1.26
CA THR A 22 8.59 -15.83 0.71
C THR A 22 9.57 -17.00 0.64
N SER A 23 10.55 -16.86 -0.25
CA SER A 23 11.66 -17.80 -0.38
C SER A 23 12.97 -17.04 -0.59
N ASP A 24 14.10 -17.74 -0.58
CA ASP A 24 15.41 -17.15 -0.88
C ASP A 24 15.50 -16.58 -2.31
N ARG A 25 14.57 -16.96 -3.21
CA ARG A 25 14.47 -16.42 -4.57
C ARG A 25 13.61 -15.16 -4.66
N SER A 26 12.83 -14.83 -3.63
CA SER A 26 11.97 -13.66 -3.63
C SER A 26 12.80 -12.38 -3.62
N LYS A 27 12.70 -11.59 -4.70
CA LYS A 27 13.37 -10.30 -4.89
C LYS A 27 12.46 -9.13 -4.55
N ILE A 28 11.16 -9.31 -4.71
CA ILE A 28 10.13 -8.35 -4.33
C ILE A 28 9.29 -8.99 -3.22
N LYS A 29 9.11 -8.25 -2.13
CA LYS A 29 8.36 -8.70 -0.97
C LYS A 29 7.28 -7.67 -0.63
N PHE A 30 6.02 -8.07 -0.74
CA PHE A 30 4.89 -7.29 -0.23
C PHE A 30 4.69 -7.58 1.26
N LEU A 31 4.51 -6.54 2.05
CA LEU A 31 4.43 -6.63 3.51
C LEU A 31 3.33 -5.74 4.00
N THR A 32 2.61 -6.17 5.04
CA THR A 32 1.88 -5.21 5.86
C THR A 32 2.85 -4.42 6.72
N ASP A 33 2.50 -3.19 7.06
CA ASP A 33 3.32 -2.31 7.90
C ASP A 33 3.75 -2.97 9.21
N GLY A 34 2.82 -3.67 9.87
CA GLY A 34 3.09 -4.40 11.10
C GLY A 34 4.16 -5.51 10.93
N MET A 35 4.26 -6.12 9.75
CA MET A 35 5.28 -7.12 9.47
C MET A 35 6.65 -6.51 9.20
N LEU A 36 6.71 -5.39 8.47
CA LEU A 36 7.95 -4.64 8.32
C LEU A 36 8.46 -4.08 9.66
N LEU A 37 7.56 -3.57 10.52
CA LEU A 37 7.91 -3.13 11.87
C LEU A 37 8.52 -4.26 12.70
N ARG A 38 7.92 -5.46 12.66
CA ARG A 38 8.45 -6.62 13.36
C ARG A 38 9.84 -7.02 12.86
N GLU A 39 10.07 -6.94 11.55
CA GLU A 39 11.41 -7.16 10.99
C GLU A 39 12.40 -6.08 11.46
N ALA A 40 11.98 -4.82 11.50
CA ALA A 40 12.81 -3.69 11.95
C ALA A 40 13.20 -3.78 13.42
N ILE A 41 12.35 -4.35 14.29
CA ILE A 41 12.71 -4.60 15.70
C ILE A 41 13.88 -5.59 15.79
N ARG A 42 13.92 -6.60 14.91
CA ARG A 42 14.99 -7.61 14.89
C ARG A 42 16.25 -7.11 14.19
N ASP A 43 16.10 -6.39 13.09
CA ASP A 43 17.19 -5.74 12.37
C ASP A 43 16.85 -4.27 12.09
N PRO A 44 17.22 -3.36 13.00
CA PRO A 44 16.96 -1.93 12.86
C PRO A 44 17.66 -1.29 11.67
N LEU A 45 18.66 -1.96 11.09
CA LEU A 45 19.31 -1.51 9.86
C LEU A 45 18.61 -2.03 8.62
N LEU A 46 17.60 -2.91 8.73
CA LEU A 46 16.81 -3.46 7.62
C LEU A 46 17.67 -4.14 6.52
N ARG A 47 18.80 -4.75 6.87
CA ARG A 47 19.91 -5.10 5.95
C ARG A 47 19.50 -6.01 4.79
N ARG A 48 18.40 -6.73 4.93
CA ARG A 48 17.80 -7.55 3.86
C ARG A 48 17.31 -6.72 2.67
N TYR A 49 17.04 -5.44 2.86
CA TYR A 49 16.48 -4.55 1.86
C TYR A 49 17.47 -3.48 1.40
N THR A 50 17.52 -3.28 0.08
CA THR A 50 18.21 -2.16 -0.56
C THR A 50 17.24 -1.01 -0.87
N VAL A 51 15.97 -1.33 -1.07
CA VAL A 51 14.87 -0.39 -1.30
C VAL A 51 13.70 -0.78 -0.39
N VAL A 52 13.08 0.20 0.25
CA VAL A 52 11.79 0.06 0.92
C VAL A 52 10.82 1.06 0.30
N ILE A 53 9.63 0.57 -0.05
CA ILE A 53 8.52 1.39 -0.53
C ILE A 53 7.47 1.39 0.58
N LEU A 54 7.13 2.57 1.09
CA LEU A 54 6.03 2.78 2.02
C LEU A 54 4.87 3.33 1.21
N ASP A 55 3.88 2.48 0.96
CA ASP A 55 2.71 2.79 0.15
C ASP A 55 1.56 3.29 1.01
N GLU A 56 0.56 3.92 0.38
CA GLU A 56 -0.63 4.46 1.04
C GLU A 56 -0.33 5.34 2.25
N ALA A 57 0.73 6.14 2.17
CA ALA A 57 1.15 7.06 3.23
C ALA A 57 0.04 8.08 3.63
N HIS A 58 -0.97 8.23 2.77
CA HIS A 58 -2.12 9.07 3.00
C HIS A 58 -3.10 8.53 4.06
N GLU A 59 -3.08 7.23 4.37
CA GLU A 59 -3.93 6.65 5.42
C GLU A 59 -3.47 7.02 6.84
N ARG A 60 -2.22 7.49 6.99
CA ARG A 60 -1.64 7.98 8.25
C ARG A 60 -1.85 7.03 9.43
N THR A 61 -1.66 5.73 9.18
CA THR A 61 -1.73 4.74 10.26
C THR A 61 -0.55 4.92 11.22
N VAL A 62 -0.74 4.56 12.50
CA VAL A 62 0.32 4.60 13.51
C VAL A 62 1.53 3.75 13.08
N HIS A 63 1.29 2.62 12.44
CA HIS A 63 2.38 1.74 11.99
C HIS A 63 3.21 2.39 10.89
N THR A 64 2.56 3.01 9.90
CA THR A 64 3.23 3.74 8.80
C THR A 64 4.05 4.92 9.34
N ASP A 65 3.47 5.71 10.26
CA ASP A 65 4.16 6.88 10.84
C ASP A 65 5.41 6.47 11.63
N VAL A 66 5.34 5.37 12.40
CA VAL A 66 6.51 4.80 13.09
C VAL A 66 7.55 4.28 12.09
N LEU A 67 7.11 3.63 10.99
CA LEU A 67 8.01 3.16 9.94
C LEU A 67 8.79 4.30 9.30
N PHE A 68 8.20 5.48 9.07
CA PHE A 68 8.94 6.64 8.56
C PHE A 68 10.14 7.00 9.45
N GLY A 69 9.97 6.98 10.77
CA GLY A 69 11.05 7.19 11.73
C GLY A 69 12.15 6.13 11.63
N ILE A 70 11.74 4.86 11.58
CA ILE A 70 12.66 3.72 11.51
C ILE A 70 13.47 3.73 10.22
N VAL A 71 12.83 3.87 9.06
CA VAL A 71 13.53 3.82 7.76
C VAL A 71 14.47 5.02 7.60
N LYS A 72 14.07 6.21 8.10
CA LYS A 72 14.93 7.41 8.11
C LYS A 72 16.14 7.21 9.02
N ALA A 73 15.95 6.64 10.20
CA ALA A 73 17.04 6.31 11.12
C ALA A 73 17.98 5.25 10.54
N ALA A 74 17.44 4.20 9.91
CA ALA A 74 18.20 3.15 9.25
C ALA A 74 19.04 3.71 8.08
N GLN A 75 18.46 4.58 7.26
CA GLN A 75 19.15 5.25 6.16
C GLN A 75 20.34 6.07 6.67
N ARG A 76 20.13 6.91 7.70
CA ARG A 76 21.21 7.69 8.34
C ARG A 76 22.30 6.77 8.91
N LYS A 77 21.91 5.74 9.67
CA LYS A 77 22.88 4.88 10.34
C LYS A 77 23.70 4.03 9.38
N ARG A 78 23.10 3.55 8.29
CA ARG A 78 23.84 2.87 7.21
C ARG A 78 24.89 3.76 6.58
N LYS A 79 24.57 5.04 6.35
CA LYS A 79 25.52 6.03 5.82
C LYS A 79 26.70 6.24 6.79
N GLU A 80 26.44 6.43 8.07
CA GLU A 80 27.49 6.56 9.11
C GLU A 80 28.41 5.34 9.17
N LEU A 81 27.86 4.13 9.02
CA LEU A 81 28.58 2.87 9.10
C LEU A 81 29.20 2.43 7.77
N ASN A 82 29.16 3.28 6.74
CA ASN A 82 29.61 2.98 5.37
C ASN A 82 29.05 1.64 4.82
N LYS A 83 27.76 1.38 5.09
CA LYS A 83 27.02 0.23 4.57
C LYS A 83 26.29 0.61 3.28
N LEU A 84 25.84 -0.41 2.54
CA LEU A 84 25.02 -0.22 1.35
C LEU A 84 23.81 0.68 1.65
N PRO A 85 23.65 1.84 0.97
CA PRO A 85 22.59 2.79 1.25
C PRO A 85 21.19 2.17 1.13
N LEU A 86 20.28 2.56 2.04
CA LEU A 86 18.86 2.23 1.94
C LEU A 86 18.16 3.31 1.13
N LYS A 87 17.56 2.93 -0.01
CA LYS A 87 16.63 3.79 -0.75
C LYS A 87 15.25 3.66 -0.12
N VAL A 88 14.57 4.79 0.06
CA VAL A 88 13.21 4.86 0.59
C VAL A 88 12.36 5.58 -0.42
N ILE A 89 11.23 4.99 -0.80
CA ILE A 89 10.20 5.59 -1.63
C ILE A 89 8.94 5.67 -0.78
N VAL A 90 8.30 6.84 -0.78
CA VAL A 90 7.00 7.04 -0.11
C VAL A 90 5.98 7.31 -1.21
N MET A 91 4.92 6.52 -1.24
CA MET A 91 3.82 6.64 -2.20
C MET A 91 2.54 7.10 -1.47
N SER A 92 1.80 8.00 -2.11
CA SER A 92 0.60 8.63 -1.57
C SER A 92 -0.35 8.99 -2.70
N ALA A 93 -1.66 8.86 -2.47
CA ALA A 93 -2.69 9.30 -3.40
C ALA A 93 -3.10 10.78 -3.23
N THR A 94 -2.65 11.44 -2.16
CA THR A 94 -3.06 12.82 -1.82
C THR A 94 -1.92 13.83 -2.03
N MET A 95 -2.30 15.12 -2.16
CA MET A 95 -1.41 16.23 -2.49
C MET A 95 -0.50 16.73 -1.34
N ASP A 96 -0.63 16.23 -0.10
CA ASP A 96 0.24 16.69 1.02
C ASP A 96 1.62 16.00 1.00
N VAL A 97 2.27 16.06 -0.15
CA VAL A 97 3.61 15.51 -0.39
C VAL A 97 4.71 16.43 0.14
N ASP A 98 4.41 17.72 0.36
CA ASP A 98 5.34 18.71 0.92
C ASP A 98 5.70 18.38 2.38
N LEU A 99 4.75 17.84 3.16
CA LEU A 99 5.03 17.34 4.50
C LEU A 99 6.06 16.21 4.46
N PHE A 100 5.86 15.22 3.58
CA PHE A 100 6.77 14.10 3.43
C PHE A 100 8.14 14.54 2.89
N SER A 101 8.18 15.41 1.88
CA SER A 101 9.43 15.94 1.32
C SER A 101 10.24 16.63 2.42
N ARG A 102 9.64 17.55 3.18
CA ARG A 102 10.30 18.22 4.32
C ARG A 102 10.77 17.23 5.37
N TYR A 103 9.93 16.26 5.74
CA TYR A 103 10.30 15.22 6.70
C TYR A 103 11.49 14.40 6.19
N PHE A 104 11.59 14.09 4.90
CA PHE A 104 12.71 13.36 4.29
C PHE A 104 13.81 14.28 3.75
N ASN A 105 14.09 15.40 4.44
CA ASN A 105 15.19 16.33 4.17
C ASN A 105 15.14 16.98 2.77
N GLY A 106 13.94 17.38 2.32
CA GLY A 106 13.73 17.97 0.99
C GLY A 106 13.84 16.94 -0.13
N ALA A 107 13.35 15.72 0.10
CA ALA A 107 13.37 14.66 -0.91
C ALA A 107 12.62 15.10 -2.19
N PRO A 108 13.12 14.76 -3.38
CA PRO A 108 12.46 15.12 -4.64
C PRO A 108 11.09 14.46 -4.71
N VAL A 109 10.11 15.23 -5.19
CA VAL A 109 8.72 14.78 -5.35
C VAL A 109 8.44 14.56 -6.83
N LEU A 110 7.87 13.40 -7.14
CA LEU A 110 7.36 13.08 -8.47
C LEU A 110 5.84 13.01 -8.42
N TYR A 111 5.19 13.86 -9.20
CA TYR A 111 3.73 13.80 -9.40
C TYR A 111 3.42 13.00 -10.66
N LEU A 112 2.52 12.04 -10.54
CA LEU A 112 1.98 11.30 -11.67
C LEU A 112 0.56 11.79 -11.91
N GLU A 113 0.33 12.43 -13.06
CA GLU A 113 -1.01 12.87 -13.45
C GLU A 113 -1.87 11.65 -13.78
N GLY A 114 -2.89 11.40 -12.95
CA GLY A 114 -3.92 10.41 -13.24
C GLY A 114 -4.90 10.94 -14.30
N ARG A 115 -5.43 10.04 -15.13
CA ARG A 115 -6.58 10.35 -15.99
C ARG A 115 -7.86 10.04 -15.22
N GLN A 116 -8.57 11.08 -14.78
CA GLN A 116 -9.91 10.92 -14.25
C GLN A 116 -10.92 11.01 -15.40
N HIS A 117 -11.83 10.04 -15.47
CA HIS A 117 -12.99 10.13 -16.34
C HIS A 117 -14.10 10.91 -15.62
N SER A 118 -14.90 11.67 -16.37
CA SER A 118 -16.03 12.39 -15.81
C SER A 118 -16.99 11.41 -15.11
N ILE A 119 -17.25 11.65 -13.83
CA ILE A 119 -18.22 10.87 -13.05
C ILE A 119 -19.50 11.68 -12.83
N GLN A 120 -20.65 11.02 -12.89
CA GLN A 120 -21.93 11.61 -12.47
C GLN A 120 -22.18 11.25 -11.00
N ILE A 121 -22.46 12.27 -10.18
CA ILE A 121 -22.68 12.10 -8.74
C ILE A 121 -24.17 12.27 -8.45
N PHE A 122 -24.75 11.30 -7.76
CA PHE A 122 -26.14 11.32 -7.31
C PHE A 122 -26.20 11.34 -5.78
N TYR A 123 -27.09 12.16 -5.23
CA TYR A 123 -27.31 12.29 -3.79
C TYR A 123 -28.71 11.80 -3.40
N THR A 124 -28.85 11.30 -2.17
CA THR A 124 -30.17 10.97 -1.63
C THR A 124 -30.96 12.25 -1.38
N LYS A 125 -32.27 12.22 -1.66
CA LYS A 125 -33.14 13.40 -1.45
C LYS A 125 -33.36 13.72 0.04
N LYS A 126 -33.20 12.73 0.91
CA LYS A 126 -33.38 12.82 2.36
C LYS A 126 -32.32 11.95 3.06
N PRO A 127 -31.89 12.31 4.28
CA PRO A 127 -31.01 11.46 5.09
C PRO A 127 -31.57 10.03 5.22
N GLN A 128 -30.70 9.04 5.10
CA GLN A 128 -31.06 7.62 5.25
C GLN A 128 -30.53 7.12 6.59
N SER A 129 -31.42 6.77 7.51
CA SER A 129 -31.03 6.20 8.82
C SER A 129 -30.48 4.78 8.69
N ASP A 130 -30.98 4.02 7.71
CA ASP A 130 -30.47 2.69 7.36
C ASP A 130 -29.70 2.78 6.02
N TYR A 131 -28.43 3.14 6.12
CA TYR A 131 -27.56 3.26 4.95
C TYR A 131 -27.24 1.88 4.34
N LEU A 132 -27.28 0.78 5.10
CA LEU A 132 -27.05 -0.56 4.58
C LEU A 132 -28.18 -0.97 3.62
N HIS A 133 -29.43 -0.78 4.04
CA HIS A 133 -30.59 -1.03 3.19
C HIS A 133 -30.61 -0.10 1.96
N ALA A 134 -30.33 1.19 2.16
CA ALA A 134 -30.29 2.16 1.06
C ALA A 134 -29.19 1.82 0.02
N SER A 135 -28.00 1.39 0.47
CA SER A 135 -26.92 0.93 -0.40
C SER A 135 -27.33 -0.32 -1.18
N LEU A 136 -27.96 -1.30 -0.52
CA LEU A 136 -28.45 -2.51 -1.17
C LEU A 136 -29.47 -2.19 -2.29
N VAL A 137 -30.48 -1.36 -1.98
CA VAL A 137 -31.49 -0.93 -2.95
C VAL A 137 -30.83 -0.20 -4.13
N SER A 138 -29.86 0.68 -3.85
CA SER A 138 -29.14 1.43 -4.89
C SER A 138 -28.37 0.51 -5.83
N VAL A 139 -27.69 -0.52 -5.30
CA VAL A 139 -26.98 -1.52 -6.12
C VAL A 139 -27.94 -2.25 -7.05
N PHE A 140 -29.10 -2.69 -6.56
CA PHE A 140 -30.11 -3.37 -7.40
C PHE A 140 -30.68 -2.44 -8.47
N GLN A 141 -30.96 -1.18 -8.13
CA GLN A 141 -31.45 -0.20 -9.10
C GLN A 141 -30.42 0.05 -10.21
N ILE A 142 -29.14 0.24 -9.84
CA ILE A 142 -28.03 0.38 -10.81
C ILE A 142 -27.94 -0.85 -11.71
N HIS A 143 -28.00 -2.06 -11.13
CA HIS A 143 -27.92 -3.30 -11.89
C HIS A 143 -29.09 -3.48 -12.87
N GLN A 144 -30.30 -3.08 -12.49
CA GLN A 144 -31.49 -3.19 -13.35
C GLN A 144 -31.52 -2.15 -14.48
N VAL A 145 -31.13 -0.91 -14.18
CA VAL A 145 -31.29 0.25 -15.08
C VAL A 145 -30.06 0.47 -15.97
N SER A 146 -28.86 0.04 -15.54
CA SER A 146 -27.64 0.30 -16.30
C SER A 146 -27.66 -0.41 -17.65
N VAL A 147 -27.33 0.36 -18.69
CA VAL A 147 -27.12 -0.15 -20.06
C VAL A 147 -25.90 -1.09 -20.12
N TYR A 148 -24.98 -0.94 -19.15
CA TYR A 148 -23.78 -1.75 -19.00
C TYR A 148 -23.96 -2.88 -17.97
N ARG A 149 -24.87 -3.82 -18.24
CA ARG A 149 -25.18 -4.94 -17.33
C ARG A 149 -23.99 -5.79 -16.86
N GLN A 150 -22.86 -5.72 -17.56
CA GLN A 150 -21.63 -6.46 -17.22
C GLN A 150 -20.59 -5.62 -16.47
N SER A 151 -20.84 -4.32 -16.25
CA SER A 151 -19.92 -3.48 -15.48
C SER A 151 -20.06 -3.79 -13.98
N PRO A 152 -18.95 -4.00 -13.26
CA PRO A 152 -18.99 -4.25 -11.83
C PRO A 152 -19.45 -3.00 -11.07
N VAL A 153 -20.25 -3.21 -10.03
CA VAL A 153 -20.63 -2.17 -9.07
C VAL A 153 -19.76 -2.33 -7.83
N ALA A 154 -19.04 -1.27 -7.46
CA ALA A 154 -18.27 -1.21 -6.22
C ALA A 154 -19.09 -0.51 -5.13
N VAL A 155 -19.10 -1.07 -3.92
CA VAL A 155 -19.73 -0.46 -2.74
C VAL A 155 -18.63 -0.17 -1.73
N SER A 156 -18.57 1.08 -1.28
CA SER A 156 -17.64 1.56 -0.25
C SER A 156 -18.48 2.13 0.90
N PHE A 157 -18.09 1.80 2.13
CA PHE A 157 -18.73 2.25 3.37
C PHE A 157 -17.76 3.10 4.19
#